data_AF-A0A2V8JY08-F1
#
_entry.id   AF-A0A2V8JY08-F1
#
_cell.length_a   1.000
_cell.length_b   1.000
_cell.length_c   1.000
_cell.angle_alpha   90.00
_cell.angle_beta   90.00
_cell.angle_gamma   90.00
#
_symmetry.space_group_name_H-M   'P 1'
#
loop_
_entity.id
_entity.type
_entity.pdbx_description
1 polymer ?
#
loop_
_entity_poly.entity_id
_entity_poly.type
_entity_poly.pdbx_seq_one_letter_code
_entity_poly.pdbx_strand_id
1 'polypeptide(L)'
;MFDTPPPVARSPESPRELKDEKGTDRLAKDFVRWCCSFGAEFRNSPDITNLRYWIRKNKLKIKERQETELLESARLLFSKRIEQLMRKSEVPN
;
A
#
# COMPACT_ATOMS: atom_id res chain seq x y z
N MET A 1 16.24 -53.22 -10.00
CA MET A 1 16.02 -52.09 -10.92
C MET A 1 14.96 -51.21 -10.27
N PHE A 2 15.33 -50.06 -9.71
CA PHE A 2 14.39 -49.09 -9.17
C PHE A 2 14.44 -47.85 -10.08
N ASP A 3 13.36 -47.65 -10.83
CA ASP A 3 13.12 -46.42 -11.60
C ASP A 3 12.96 -45.27 -10.61
N THR A 4 13.95 -44.37 -10.58
CA THR A 4 13.88 -43.13 -9.79
C THR A 4 13.29 -42.05 -10.70
N PRO A 5 12.11 -41.49 -10.40
CA PRO A 5 11.56 -40.41 -11.22
C PRO A 5 12.46 -39.17 -11.11
N PRO A 6 12.54 -38.34 -12.17
CA PRO A 6 13.39 -37.15 -12.16
C PRO A 6 12.85 -36.15 -11.13
N PRO A 7 13.74 -35.35 -10.49
CA PRO A 7 13.30 -34.28 -9.62
C PRO A 7 12.48 -33.28 -10.44
N VAL A 8 11.22 -33.10 -10.03
CA VAL A 8 10.32 -32.07 -10.56
C VAL A 8 11.08 -30.75 -10.55
N ALA A 9 11.32 -30.20 -11.73
CA ALA A 9 11.91 -28.89 -11.90
C ALA A 9 11.09 -27.89 -11.08
N ARG A 10 11.67 -27.40 -9.97
CA ARG A 10 11.18 -26.21 -9.28
C ARG A 10 11.09 -25.12 -10.35
N SER A 11 9.87 -24.74 -10.71
CA SER A 11 9.65 -23.58 -11.55
C SER A 11 10.36 -22.39 -10.89
N PRO A 12 11.15 -21.61 -11.62
CA PRO A 12 11.70 -20.38 -11.08
C PRO A 12 10.52 -19.47 -10.73
N GLU A 13 10.39 -19.14 -9.46
CA GLU A 13 9.49 -18.13 -8.94
C GLU A 13 9.60 -16.89 -9.86
N SER A 14 8.46 -16.51 -10.45
CA SER A 14 8.41 -15.53 -11.52
C SER A 14 8.98 -14.20 -11.01
N PRO A 15 10.01 -13.60 -11.66
CA PRO A 15 10.58 -12.30 -11.27
C PRO A 15 9.63 -11.10 -11.38
N ARG A 16 8.33 -11.33 -11.59
CA ARG A 16 7.32 -10.30 -11.81
C ARG A 16 6.77 -9.71 -10.50
N GLU A 17 6.79 -10.45 -9.40
CA GLU A 17 6.18 -9.96 -8.14
C GLU A 17 7.00 -8.82 -7.46
N LEU A 18 8.33 -8.90 -7.51
CA LEU A 18 9.22 -7.90 -6.89
C LEU A 18 9.11 -6.48 -7.47
N LYS A 19 8.63 -6.34 -8.71
CA LYS A 19 8.53 -5.03 -9.37
C LYS A 19 7.20 -4.34 -9.08
N ASP A 20 6.15 -5.11 -8.85
CA ASP A 20 4.83 -4.62 -8.44
C ASP A 20 4.82 -4.21 -6.96
N GLU A 21 5.53 -4.93 -6.08
CA GLU A 21 5.64 -4.59 -4.65
C GLU A 21 6.21 -3.17 -4.40
N LYS A 22 7.25 -2.78 -5.16
CA LYS A 22 7.82 -1.43 -5.10
C LYS A 22 6.83 -0.34 -5.59
N GLY A 23 5.93 -0.71 -6.49
CA GLY A 23 4.86 0.17 -6.96
C GLY A 23 3.82 0.41 -5.87
N THR A 24 3.40 -0.66 -5.19
CA THR A 24 2.38 -0.62 -4.13
C THR A 24 2.83 0.21 -2.92
N ASP A 25 4.07 0.08 -2.46
CA ASP A 25 4.61 0.91 -1.35
C ASP A 25 4.58 2.42 -1.69
N ARG A 26 5.00 2.78 -2.90
CA ARG A 26 4.97 4.18 -3.35
C ARG A 26 3.53 4.71 -3.41
N LEU A 27 2.61 3.92 -3.95
CA LEU A 27 1.20 4.29 -4.02
C LEU A 27 0.59 4.43 -2.62
N ALA A 28 0.93 3.56 -1.68
CA ALA A 28 0.48 3.66 -0.30
C ALA A 28 0.98 4.96 0.36
N LYS A 29 2.24 5.35 0.15
CA LYS A 29 2.79 6.62 0.65
C LYS A 29 2.10 7.84 0.04
N ASP A 30 1.86 7.83 -1.28
CA ASP A 30 1.18 8.94 -1.95
C ASP A 30 -0.30 9.04 -1.53
N PHE A 31 -0.96 7.90 -1.32
CA PHE A 31 -2.32 7.85 -0.76
C PHE A 31 -2.36 8.39 0.67
N VAL A 32 -1.43 7.97 1.55
CA VAL A 32 -1.33 8.51 2.92
C VAL A 32 -1.06 10.01 2.92
N ARG A 33 -0.18 10.51 2.05
CA ARG A 33 0.05 11.96 1.90
C ARG A 33 -1.25 12.67 1.50
N TRP A 34 -2.04 12.08 0.61
CA TRP A 34 -3.33 12.61 0.22
C TRP A 34 -4.34 12.61 1.39
N CYS A 35 -4.38 11.55 2.19
CA CYS A 35 -5.16 11.45 3.43
C CYS A 35 -4.64 12.32 4.59
N CYS A 36 -3.49 12.98 4.46
CA CYS A 36 -3.02 13.97 5.43
C CYS A 36 -3.07 15.41 4.86
N SER A 37 -3.64 15.58 3.67
CA SER A 37 -3.72 16.88 3.01
C SER A 37 -5.03 17.60 3.37
N PHE A 38 -4.95 18.91 3.60
CA PHE A 38 -6.14 19.73 3.86
C PHE A 38 -7.08 19.72 2.64
N GLY A 39 -8.37 19.44 2.86
CA GLY A 39 -9.38 19.49 1.82
C GLY A 39 -10.80 19.30 2.32
N ALA A 40 -11.76 19.75 1.50
CA ALA A 40 -13.18 19.77 1.82
C ALA A 40 -13.89 18.39 1.76
N GLU A 41 -13.18 17.32 1.38
CA GLU A 41 -13.73 15.97 1.22
C GLU A 41 -12.97 14.99 2.11
N PHE A 42 -13.64 13.89 2.50
CA PHE A 42 -13.16 12.76 3.31
C PHE A 42 -11.66 12.46 3.14
N ARG A 43 -10.80 13.11 3.94
CA ARG A 43 -9.33 13.03 3.83
C ARG A 43 -8.68 12.88 5.20
N ASN A 44 -9.30 12.14 6.12
CA ASN A 44 -8.78 11.98 7.48
C ASN A 44 -8.49 10.52 7.84
N SER A 45 -8.71 9.58 6.91
CA SER A 45 -8.54 8.16 7.17
C SER A 45 -8.17 7.38 5.91
N PRO A 46 -7.25 6.41 6.00
CA PRO A 46 -7.02 5.42 4.95
C PRO A 46 -8.07 4.30 5.02
N ASP A 47 -9.28 4.59 4.54
CA ASP A 47 -10.36 3.62 4.38
C ASP A 47 -10.63 3.29 2.90
N ILE A 48 -11.44 2.25 2.68
CA ILE A 48 -11.74 1.72 1.34
C ILE A 48 -12.47 2.75 0.46
N THR A 49 -13.30 3.61 1.04
CA THR A 49 -14.05 4.64 0.32
C THR A 49 -13.09 5.72 -0.18
N ASN A 50 -12.21 6.20 0.70
CA ASN A 50 -11.17 7.18 0.36
C ASN A 50 -10.17 6.62 -0.65
N LEU A 51 -9.78 5.35 -0.51
CA LEU A 51 -8.89 4.70 -1.46
C LEU A 51 -9.51 4.61 -2.84
N ARG A 52 -10.74 4.12 -2.94
CA ARG A 52 -11.46 4.03 -4.23
C ARG A 52 -11.70 5.38 -4.86
N TYR A 53 -12.05 6.38 -4.06
CA TYR A 53 -12.18 7.76 -4.53
C TYR A 53 -10.84 8.28 -5.08
N TRP A 54 -9.75 8.08 -4.34
CA TRP A 54 -8.41 8.48 -4.75
C TRP A 54 -7.97 7.78 -6.05
N ILE A 55 -8.20 6.46 -6.16
CA ILE A 55 -7.92 5.68 -7.37
C ILE A 55 -8.67 6.23 -8.57
N ARG A 56 -9.99 6.47 -8.43
CA ARG A 56 -10.83 7.03 -9.51
C ARG A 56 -10.38 8.42 -9.91
N LYS A 57 -10.13 9.30 -8.94
CA LYS A 57 -9.67 10.68 -9.16
C LYS A 57 -8.34 10.74 -9.92
N ASN A 58 -7.41 9.84 -9.58
CA ASN A 58 -6.08 9.77 -10.20
C ASN A 58 -6.03 8.83 -11.43
N LYS A 59 -7.17 8.25 -11.83
CA LYS A 59 -7.28 7.32 -12.98
C LYS A 59 -6.30 6.14 -12.89
N LEU A 60 -6.06 5.64 -11.68
CA LEU A 60 -5.15 4.52 -11.45
C LEU A 60 -5.82 3.19 -11.80
N LYS A 61 -5.05 2.27 -12.41
CA LYS A 61 -5.50 0.90 -12.69
C LYS A 61 -4.92 -0.03 -11.63
N ILE A 62 -5.65 -0.21 -10.54
CA ILE A 62 -5.27 -1.08 -9.42
C ILE A 62 -6.20 -2.29 -9.41
N LYS A 63 -5.63 -3.50 -9.28
CA LYS A 63 -6.42 -4.73 -9.12
C LYS A 63 -6.94 -4.85 -7.68
N GLU A 64 -8.01 -5.58 -7.47
CA GLU A 64 -8.60 -5.78 -6.13
C GLU A 64 -7.59 -6.28 -5.09
N ARG A 65 -6.74 -7.26 -5.44
CA ARG A 65 -5.66 -7.73 -4.54
C ARG A 65 -4.70 -6.61 -4.14
N GLN A 66 -4.31 -5.76 -5.10
CA GLN A 66 -3.43 -4.61 -4.85
C GLN A 66 -4.13 -3.51 -4.05
N GLU A 67 -5.46 -3.36 -4.19
CA GLU A 67 -6.25 -2.43 -3.38
C GLU A 67 -6.16 -2.81 -1.89
N THR A 68 -6.30 -4.10 -1.58
CA THR A 68 -6.14 -4.62 -0.21
C THR A 68 -4.73 -4.39 0.33
N GLU A 69 -3.70 -4.79 -0.42
CA GLU A 69 -2.29 -4.64 -0.01
C GLU A 69 -1.91 -3.16 0.21
N LEU A 70 -2.39 -2.27 -0.66
CA LEU A 70 -2.20 -0.82 -0.54
C LEU A 70 -2.90 -0.29 0.71
N LEU A 71 -4.15 -0.71 0.96
CA LEU A 71 -4.93 -0.25 2.10
C LEU A 71 -4.29 -0.65 3.43
N GLU A 72 -3.82 -1.89 3.55
CA GLU A 72 -3.12 -2.38 4.75
C GLU A 72 -1.84 -1.58 5.00
N SER A 73 -1.03 -1.38 3.96
CA SER A 73 0.20 -0.60 4.02
C SER A 73 -0.08 0.87 4.39
N ALA A 74 -1.12 1.47 3.80
CA ALA A 74 -1.52 2.84 4.06
C ALA A 74 -1.99 3.05 5.50
N ARG A 75 -2.75 2.10 6.08
CA ARG A 75 -3.17 2.16 7.49
C ARG A 75 -1.97 2.21 8.43
N LEU A 76 -1.00 1.33 8.23
CA LEU A 76 0.21 1.30 9.05
C LEU A 76 1.01 2.62 8.94
N LEU A 77 1.20 3.10 7.71
CA LEU A 77 1.93 4.34 7.45
C LEU A 77 1.21 5.57 8.03
N PHE A 78 -0.12 5.61 7.93
CA PHE A 78 -0.92 6.70 8.47
C PHE A 78 -0.83 6.77 10.00
N SER A 79 -0.99 5.65 10.71
CA SER A 79 -0.84 5.62 12.17
C SER A 79 0.53 6.14 12.61
N LYS A 80 1.61 5.65 11.98
CA LYS A 80 2.97 6.16 12.23
C LYS A 80 3.10 7.66 11.96
N ARG A 81 2.41 8.17 10.93
CA ARG A 81 2.43 9.60 10.59
C ARG A 81 1.70 10.43 11.65
N ILE A 82 0.55 9.96 12.14
CA ILE A 82 -0.19 10.62 13.22
C ILE A 82 0.64 10.64 14.51
N GLU A 83 1.22 9.52 14.91
CA GLU A 83 2.12 9.46 16.08
C GLU A 83 3.28 10.47 15.97
N GLN A 84 3.91 10.57 14.81
CA GLN A 84 4.97 11.54 14.56
C GLN A 84 4.49 13.00 14.65
N LEU A 85 3.26 13.28 14.22
CA LEU A 85 2.68 14.61 14.30
C LEU A 85 2.33 14.96 15.76
N MET A 86 1.78 14.02 16.52
CA MET A 86 1.46 14.23 17.94
C MET A 86 2.70 14.51 18.78
N ARG A 87 3.79 13.75 18.59
CA ARG A 87 5.07 14.02 19.29
C ARG A 87 5.65 15.40 18.98
N LYS A 88 5.39 15.95 17.79
CA LYS A 88 5.87 17.29 17.41
C LYS A 88 5.01 18.40 18.02
N SER A 89 3.72 18.17 18.25
CA SER A 89 2.86 19.12 18.93
C SER A 89 3.07 19.18 20.45
N GLU A 90 3.67 18.14 21.04
CA GLU A 90 3.94 18.06 22.49
C GLU A 90 5.26 18.71 22.93
N VAL A 91 6.09 19.21 22.01
CA VAL A 91 7.27 20.02 22.37
C VAL A 91 6.84 21.48 22.42
N PRO A 92 6.61 22.07 23.62
CA PRO A 92 6.34 23.49 23.73
C PRO A 92 7.62 24.25 23.38
N ASN A 93 7.48 25.26 22.54
CA ASN A 93 8.53 26.22 22.22
C ASN A 93 8.69 27.24 23.36
#